data_AF-F3G9M9-F1
#
_entry.id   AF-F3G9M9-F1
#
_cell.length_a   1.000
_cell.length_b   1.000
_cell.length_c   1.000
_cell.angle_alpha   90.00
_cell.angle_beta   90.00
_cell.angle_gamma   90.00
#
_symmetry.space_group_name_H-M   'P 1'
#
loop_
_entity.id
_entity.type
_entity.pdbx_description
1 polymer ?
#
loop_
_entity_poly.entity_id
_entity_poly.type
_entity_poly.pdbx_seq_one_letter_code
_entity_poly.pdbx_strand_id
1 'polypeptide(L)'
;KGRGARGPQVIMNTRDHGTDGVLAVMDIAPIYNSGEVRQIHAYLLKQHGNSAMVDAEKQRDRHLDRMALEARTFAEQRLGNNELAHDASQTSRLH
;
A
#
# COMPACT_ATOMS: atom_id res chain seq x y z
N LYS A 1 -17.39 -14.00 -4.91
CA LYS A 1 -16.20 -14.79 -4.50
C LYS A 1 -14.97 -14.22 -5.21
N GLY A 2 -14.33 -13.18 -4.65
CA GLY A 2 -13.16 -12.53 -5.24
C GLY A 2 -11.90 -12.93 -4.49
N ARG A 3 -11.09 -13.82 -5.08
CA ARG A 3 -9.72 -14.09 -4.63
C ARG A 3 -8.80 -13.03 -5.23
N GLY A 4 -7.77 -12.65 -4.48
CA GLY A 4 -6.63 -11.93 -5.02
C GLY A 4 -5.94 -11.14 -3.93
N ALA A 5 -4.96 -11.77 -3.27
CA ALA A 5 -3.89 -11.02 -2.64
C ALA A 5 -3.25 -10.22 -3.78
N ARG A 6 -3.61 -8.95 -3.89
CA ARG A 6 -2.93 -8.03 -4.80
C ARG A 6 -1.51 -7.94 -4.25
N GLY A 7 -0.51 -8.15 -5.10
CA GLY A 7 0.89 -8.05 -4.70
C GLY A 7 1.19 -6.71 -4.01
N PRO A 8 2.38 -6.54 -3.43
CA PRO A 8 2.74 -5.29 -2.79
C PRO A 8 2.49 -4.10 -3.73
N GLN A 9 1.66 -3.15 -3.33
CA GLN A 9 1.26 -2.00 -4.15
C GLN A 9 2.01 -0.78 -3.69
N VAL A 10 2.61 -0.04 -4.62
CA VAL A 10 3.17 1.29 -4.34
C VAL A 10 2.17 2.34 -4.78
N ILE A 11 1.83 3.23 -3.86
CA ILE A 11 1.01 4.41 -4.09
C ILE A 11 1.95 5.59 -4.24
N MET A 12 1.98 6.24 -5.41
CA MET A 12 2.79 7.43 -5.64
C MET A 12 1.88 8.64 -5.88
N ASN A 13 1.87 9.58 -4.93
CA ASN A 13 1.39 10.93 -5.17
C ASN A 13 2.63 11.83 -5.32
N THR A 14 2.82 12.43 -6.49
CA THR A 14 3.97 13.32 -6.77
C THR A 14 3.70 14.78 -6.40
N ARG A 15 2.57 15.07 -5.76
CA ARG A 15 2.17 16.43 -5.37
C ARG A 15 2.27 16.58 -3.85
N ASP A 16 2.63 17.79 -3.44
CA ASP A 16 2.70 18.26 -2.06
C ASP A 16 1.34 18.63 -1.45
N HIS A 17 0.26 18.47 -2.22
CA HIS A 17 -1.12 18.70 -1.81
C HIS A 17 -2.02 17.50 -2.18
N GLY A 18 -3.11 17.32 -1.43
CA GLY A 18 -4.12 16.30 -1.71
C GLY A 18 -4.86 16.61 -3.00
N THR A 19 -4.99 15.64 -3.91
CA THR A 19 -5.77 15.77 -5.14
C THR A 19 -6.90 14.74 -5.15
N ASP A 20 -8.06 15.10 -5.69
CA ASP A 20 -9.19 14.19 -5.97
C ASP A 20 -8.89 13.23 -7.15
N GLY A 21 -7.63 13.11 -7.55
CA GLY A 21 -7.18 12.48 -8.79
C GLY A 21 -6.79 11.01 -8.66
N VAL A 22 -6.86 10.31 -9.79
CA VAL A 22 -6.54 8.89 -9.97
C VAL A 22 -5.20 8.52 -9.35
N LEU A 23 -5.25 7.67 -8.33
CA LEU A 23 -4.09 7.11 -7.65
C LEU A 23 -3.43 6.05 -8.56
N ALA A 24 -2.22 6.30 -9.04
CA ALA A 24 -1.50 5.31 -9.83
C ALA A 24 -1.05 4.16 -8.91
N VAL A 25 -1.62 2.97 -9.11
CA VAL A 25 -1.18 1.73 -8.49
C VAL A 25 -0.17 1.07 -9.43
N MET A 26 1.08 0.96 -9.00
CA MET A 26 2.12 0.28 -9.77
C MET A 26 2.12 -1.22 -9.47
N ASP A 27 2.06 -2.06 -10.51
CA ASP A 27 2.36 -3.49 -10.39
C ASP A 27 3.88 -3.69 -10.31
N ILE A 28 4.36 -4.14 -9.16
CA ILE A 28 5.79 -4.39 -8.92
C ILE A 28 6.16 -5.87 -9.01
N ALA A 29 5.22 -6.75 -9.37
CA ALA A 29 5.52 -8.16 -9.60
C ALA A 29 6.64 -8.39 -10.63
N PRO A 30 6.78 -7.59 -11.72
CA PRO A 30 7.91 -7.71 -12.65
C PRO A 30 9.27 -7.46 -11.99
N ILE A 31 9.35 -6.59 -10.98
CA ILE A 31 10.60 -6.26 -10.27
C ILE A 31 11.08 -7.46 -9.46
N TYR A 32 10.21 -8.11 -8.69
CA TYR A 32 10.57 -9.30 -7.92
C TYR A 32 11.02 -10.49 -8.78
N ASN A 33 10.61 -10.51 -10.05
CA ASN A 33 10.98 -11.55 -10.99
C ASN A 33 12.27 -11.27 -11.76
N SER A 34 12.84 -10.07 -11.66
CA SER A 34 14.04 -9.69 -12.39
C SER A 34 15.25 -10.54 -12.00
N GLY A 35 16.22 -10.65 -12.92
CA GLY A 35 17.44 -11.42 -12.67
C GLY A 35 18.24 -10.85 -11.50
N GLU A 36 18.32 -9.53 -11.40
CA GLU A 36 19.02 -8.79 -10.36
C GLU A 36 18.41 -9.06 -8.98
N VAL A 37 17.08 -9.03 -8.86
CA VAL A 37 16.42 -9.32 -7.57
C VAL A 37 16.60 -10.77 -7.16
N ARG A 38 16.57 -11.72 -8.11
CA ARG A 38 16.90 -13.13 -7.82
C ARG A 38 18.35 -13.31 -7.37
N GLN A 39 19.29 -12.55 -7.94
CA GLN A 39 20.69 -12.57 -7.50
C GLN A 39 20.85 -12.01 -6.08
N ILE A 40 20.16 -10.91 -5.74
CA ILE A 40 20.11 -10.37 -4.38
C ILE A 40 19.55 -11.42 -3.42
N HIS A 41 18.45 -12.09 -3.78
CA HIS A 41 17.86 -13.15 -2.95
C HIS A 41 18.84 -14.30 -2.72
N ALA A 42 19.52 -14.78 -3.77
CA ALA A 42 20.51 -15.85 -3.66
C ALA A 42 21.69 -15.44 -2.77
N TYR A 43 22.15 -14.20 -2.87
CA TYR A 43 23.20 -13.65 -2.02
C TYR A 43 22.78 -13.62 -0.55
N LEU A 44 21.60 -13.07 -0.24
CA LEU A 44 21.09 -13.00 1.12
C LEU A 44 20.84 -14.39 1.72
N LEU A 45 20.34 -15.34 0.92
CA LEU A 45 20.16 -16.73 1.33
C LEU A 45 21.50 -17.39 1.66
N LYS A 46 22.54 -17.15 0.85
CA LYS A 46 23.89 -17.66 1.12
C LYS A 46 24.49 -17.04 2.39
N GLN A 47 24.23 -15.76 2.65
CA GLN A 47 24.78 -15.02 3.79
C GLN A 47 24.10 -15.37 5.12
N HIS A 48 22.77 -15.52 5.11
CA HIS A 48 21.97 -15.61 6.34
C HIS A 48 21.29 -16.97 6.56
N GLY A 49 21.23 -17.81 5.52
CA GLY A 49 20.57 -19.11 5.58
C GLY A 49 19.04 -19.03 5.46
N ASN A 50 18.43 -20.20 5.25
CA ASN A 50 17.01 -20.31 4.90
C ASN A 50 16.07 -19.84 6.02
N SER A 51 16.34 -20.21 7.28
CA SER A 51 15.47 -19.84 8.39
C SER A 51 15.40 -18.32 8.60
N ALA A 52 16.56 -17.65 8.56
CA ALA A 52 16.62 -16.19 8.68
C ALA A 52 15.89 -15.49 7.52
N MET A 53 16.02 -16.02 6.30
CA MET A 53 15.29 -15.51 5.14
C MET A 53 13.77 -15.64 5.30
N VAL A 54 13.28 -16.82 5.69
CA VAL A 54 11.84 -17.07 5.91
C VAL A 54 11.29 -16.17 7.02
N ASP A 55 12.06 -15.95 8.09
CA ASP A 55 11.63 -15.06 9.17
C ASP A 55 11.62 -13.60 8.73
N ALA A 56 12.59 -13.16 7.93
CA ALA A 56 12.60 -11.82 7.34
C ALA A 56 11.42 -11.60 6.39
N GLU A 57 11.08 -12.59 5.55
CA GLU A 57 9.91 -12.54 4.66
C GLU A 57 8.61 -12.41 5.46
N LYS A 58 8.44 -13.20 6.54
CA LYS A 58 7.28 -13.07 7.43
C LYS A 58 7.21 -11.70 8.10
N GLN A 59 8.34 -11.14 8.52
CA GLN A 59 8.37 -9.80 9.12
C GLN A 59 7.96 -8.72 8.12
N ARG A 60 8.49 -8.80 6.89
CA ARG A 60 8.08 -7.93 5.78
C ARG A 60 6.58 -8.01 5.55
N ASP A 61 6.03 -9.21 5.41
CA ASP A 61 4.62 -9.40 5.08
C ASP A 61 3.71 -8.82 6.18
N ARG A 62 4.03 -9.08 7.47
CA ARG A 62 3.30 -8.46 8.60
C ARG A 62 3.40 -6.95 8.62
N HIS A 63 4.55 -6.39 8.23
CA HIS A 63 4.73 -4.94 8.18
C HIS A 63 3.88 -4.33 7.05
N LEU A 64 3.84 -4.97 5.88
CA LEU A 64 3.00 -4.56 4.76
C LEU A 64 1.51 -4.63 5.11
N ASP A 65 1.06 -5.69 5.78
CA ASP A 65 -0.33 -5.84 6.24
C ASP A 65 -0.73 -4.70 7.18
N ARG A 66 0.17 -4.32 8.10
CA ARG A 66 -0.07 -3.20 9.03
C ARG A 66 -0.17 -1.87 8.30
N MET A 67 0.75 -1.58 7.39
CA MET A 67 0.69 -0.35 6.59
C MET A 67 -0.57 -0.29 5.73
N ALA A 68 -1.00 -1.43 5.17
CA ALA A 68 -2.24 -1.51 4.40
C ALA A 68 -3.47 -1.20 5.27
N LEU A 69 -3.51 -1.71 6.51
CA LEU A 69 -4.56 -1.40 7.47
C LEU A 69 -4.57 0.07 7.88
N GLU A 70 -3.40 0.63 8.19
CA GLU A 70 -3.24 2.04 8.56
C GLU A 70 -3.68 2.97 7.41
N ALA A 71 -3.23 2.69 6.19
CA ALA A 71 -3.62 3.43 5.00
C ALA A 71 -5.13 3.36 4.75
N ARG A 72 -5.74 2.19 4.93
CA ARG A 72 -7.20 2.02 4.81
C ARG A 72 -7.94 2.83 5.86
N THR A 73 -7.52 2.74 7.12
CA THR A 73 -8.14 3.47 8.23
C THR A 73 -8.06 4.98 8.01
N PHE A 74 -6.89 5.47 7.56
CA PHE A 74 -6.69 6.87 7.21
C PHE A 74 -7.62 7.32 6.07
N ALA A 75 -7.75 6.52 5.01
CA ALA A 75 -8.64 6.82 3.89
C ALA A 75 -10.12 6.86 4.32
N GLU A 76 -10.57 5.90 5.13
CA GLU A 76 -11.94 5.85 5.66
C GLU A 76 -12.25 7.07 6.55
N GLN A 77 -11.33 7.46 7.44
CA GLN A 77 -11.48 8.68 8.25
C GLN A 77 -11.56 9.93 7.37
N ARG A 78 -10.73 10.02 6.34
CA ARG A 78 -10.72 11.18 5.42
C ARG A 78 -12.03 11.28 4.64
N LEU A 79 -12.56 10.15 4.14
CA LEU A 79 -13.82 10.10 3.41
C LEU A 79 -15.01 10.45 4.30
N GLY A 80 -15.09 9.88 5.50
CA GLY A 80 -16.15 10.21 6.46
C GLY A 80 -16.15 11.68 6.88
N ASN A 81 -14.96 12.27 7.08
CA ASN A 81 -14.83 13.70 7.36
C ASN A 81 -15.24 14.58 6.15
N ASN A 82 -15.02 14.10 4.93
CA ASN A 82 -15.41 14.81 3.72
C ASN A 82 -16.94 14.76 3.50
N GLU A 83 -17.58 13.64 3.81
CA GLU A 83 -19.05 13.51 3.77
C GLU A 83 -19.73 14.47 4.76
N LEU A 84 -19.21 14.57 5.99
CA LEU A 84 -19.72 15.52 6.99
C LEU A 84 -19.55 16.99 6.56
N ALA A 85 -18.43 17.33 5.92
CA ALA A 85 -18.20 18.69 5.40
C ALA A 85 -19.09 19.02 4.19
N HIS A 86 -19.42 18.01 3.37
CA HIS A 86 -20.30 18.16 2.21
C HIS A 86 -21.77 18.36 2.65
N ASP A 87 -22.22 17.66 3.68
CA ASP A 87 -23.58 17.76 4.23
C ASP A 87 -23.81 19.11 4.96
N ALA A 88 -22.79 19.58 5.70
CA ALA A 88 -22.79 20.92 6.30
C ALA A 88 -22.82 22.06 5.25
N SER A 89 -22.22 21.85 4.08
CA SER A 89 -22.22 22.83 2.98
C SER A 89 -23.54 22.85 2.20
N GLN A 90 -24.28 21.74 2.14
CA GLN A 90 -25.61 21.69 1.51
C GLN A 90 -26.70 22.31 2.39
N THR A 91 -26.64 22.09 3.71
CA THR A 91 -27.59 22.65 4.67
C THR A 91 -27.50 24.18 4.77
N SER A 92 -26.30 24.76 4.62
CA SER A 92 -26.10 26.22 4.59
C SER A 92 -26.58 26.90 3.28
N ARG A 93 -26.83 26.14 2.20
CA ARG A 93 -27.21 26.70 0.89
C ARG A 93 -28.74 26.77 0.70
N LEU A 94 -29.52 26.30 1.68
CA LEU A 94 -30.98 26.26 1.65
C LEU A 94 -31.66 27.38 2.48
N HIS A 95 -30.91 28.31 3.07
CA HIS A 95 -31.42 29.50 3.76
C HIS A 95 -30.94 30.79 3.10
#